data_AF-A0A2P4PLJ0-F1
#
_entry.id   AF-A0A2P4PLJ0-F1
#
_cell.length_a   1.000
_cell.length_b   1.000
_cell.length_c   1.000
_cell.angle_alpha   90.00
_cell.angle_beta   90.00
_cell.angle_gamma   90.00
#
_symmetry.space_group_name_H-M   'P 1'
#
loop_
_entity.id
_entity.type
_entity.pdbx_description
1 polymer ?
#
loop_
_entity_poly.entity_id
_entity_poly.type
_entity_poly.pdbx_seq_one_letter_code
_entity_poly.pdbx_strand_id
1 'polypeptide(L)'
;MPKHKEYTVTLISSGLIVDALHYGPFCHNWWISRPSEKRENPIFLHPIRLRMKTLVNLKDRDFIIEVVETFSNYGQIPGYICKCDGIQSELCESLTAAVNSVYKEIFQTNAKYSGPAVMGFDIPIISEALLKDLPFRAFLFPLGKLNIWVLGIGKSNNNEWNFAGTGYKTSFIYTYRKKRCVFVQELEDDNCQVTIYSGNEICNIYVDNNPELVWKEVAILQQYEGKELFGLENNKIQQLVLSTPSSIINWQLLFNDWRSETSTIIELRTQFKKLYPFNHNINDRELHAWKSMLKNVGCTKITPFTKEQSECEFWSRSSAPTVDQKNLMMLYKQGFINPIPVHFQNKTEIFWDSFREAVNINKMVTHLGQSIFGDYKEM
;
A
#
# COMPACT_ATOMS: atom_id res chain seq x y z
N MET A 1 16.74 32.00 -20.40
CA MET A 1 15.66 30.98 -20.26
C MET A 1 14.96 30.87 -21.61
N PRO A 2 14.81 29.70 -22.23
CA PRO A 2 14.04 29.61 -23.46
C PRO A 2 12.59 29.96 -23.11
N LYS A 3 11.99 30.90 -23.85
CA LYS A 3 10.56 31.22 -23.73
C LYS A 3 9.78 29.93 -23.97
N HIS A 4 9.24 29.33 -22.92
CA HIS A 4 8.30 28.22 -23.08
C HIS A 4 7.09 28.77 -23.83
N LYS A 5 6.74 28.13 -24.94
CA LYS A 5 5.55 28.50 -25.70
C LYS A 5 4.35 28.15 -24.82
N GLU A 6 3.60 29.16 -24.39
CA GLU A 6 2.38 28.96 -23.61
C GLU A 6 1.28 28.47 -24.56
N TYR A 7 0.58 27.42 -24.12
CA TYR A 7 -0.56 26.86 -24.83
C TYR A 7 -1.80 27.09 -23.99
N THR A 8 -2.89 27.49 -24.63
CA THR A 8 -4.21 27.49 -23.99
C THR A 8 -4.73 26.07 -23.99
N VAL A 9 -4.70 25.41 -22.82
CA VAL A 9 -5.16 24.04 -22.63
C VAL A 9 -6.31 24.01 -21.64
N THR A 10 -7.36 23.24 -21.94
CA THR A 10 -8.50 22.98 -21.06
C THR A 10 -8.59 21.48 -20.77
N LEU A 11 -8.78 21.11 -19.50
CA LEU A 11 -9.06 19.73 -19.12
C LEU A 11 -10.54 19.42 -19.38
N ILE A 12 -10.82 18.53 -20.34
CA ILE A 12 -12.18 18.08 -20.66
C ILE A 12 -12.62 16.98 -19.68
N SER A 13 -11.71 16.04 -19.41
CA SER A 13 -11.94 14.92 -18.49
C SER A 13 -10.64 14.60 -17.76
N SER A 14 -10.71 14.49 -16.43
CA SER A 14 -9.57 14.10 -15.61
C SER A 14 -9.12 12.66 -15.86
N GLY A 15 -10.00 11.78 -16.35
CA GLY A 15 -9.71 10.36 -16.47
C GLY A 15 -9.65 9.64 -15.12
N LEU A 16 -9.16 8.40 -15.16
CA LEU A 16 -9.17 7.43 -14.07
C LEU A 16 -7.75 7.11 -13.59
N ILE A 17 -7.61 6.97 -12.27
CA ILE A 17 -6.46 6.33 -11.63
C ILE A 17 -6.76 4.84 -11.55
N VAL A 18 -5.92 4.04 -12.18
CA VAL A 18 -6.01 2.57 -12.18
C VAL A 18 -4.81 2.03 -11.42
N ASP A 19 -5.06 1.28 -10.37
CA ASP A 19 -4.03 0.79 -9.45
C ASP A 19 -2.90 0.04 -10.16
N ALA A 20 -3.25 -0.95 -11.00
CA ALA A 20 -2.29 -1.73 -11.77
C ALA A 20 -1.39 -0.90 -12.70
N LEU A 21 -1.88 0.24 -13.20
CA LEU A 21 -1.11 1.12 -14.10
C LEU A 21 -0.25 2.12 -13.32
N HIS A 22 -0.79 2.71 -12.25
CA HIS A 22 -0.15 3.83 -11.54
C HIS A 22 0.71 3.36 -10.37
N TYR A 23 0.40 2.23 -9.74
CA TYR A 23 1.13 1.69 -8.59
C TYR A 23 1.64 0.25 -8.83
N GLY A 24 1.44 -0.27 -10.05
CA GLY A 24 2.00 -1.55 -10.50
C GLY A 24 3.41 -1.44 -11.10
N PRO A 25 3.90 -2.52 -11.74
CA PRO A 25 5.29 -2.62 -12.19
C PRO A 25 5.68 -1.63 -13.29
N PHE A 26 4.72 -1.14 -14.09
CA PHE A 26 5.00 -0.17 -15.16
C PHE A 26 4.66 1.27 -14.79
N CYS A 27 4.52 1.57 -13.49
CA CYS A 27 4.18 2.89 -12.98
C CYS A 27 5.06 4.01 -13.54
N HIS A 28 6.33 3.74 -13.81
CA HIS A 28 7.29 4.72 -14.34
C HIS A 28 6.85 5.35 -15.69
N ASN A 29 5.93 4.71 -16.42
CA ASN A 29 5.36 5.23 -17.66
C ASN A 29 4.10 6.08 -17.44
N TRP A 30 3.45 5.95 -16.28
CA TRP A 30 2.16 6.58 -15.95
C TRP A 30 2.32 7.79 -15.01
N TRP A 31 3.56 8.16 -14.67
CA TRP A 31 3.88 9.32 -13.85
C TRP A 31 4.89 10.23 -14.54
N ILE A 32 4.64 11.55 -14.53
CA ILE A 32 5.51 12.53 -15.17
C ILE A 32 5.99 13.62 -14.21
N SER A 33 7.25 14.00 -14.34
CA SER A 33 7.81 15.16 -13.64
C SER A 33 7.61 16.44 -14.44
N ARG A 34 7.24 17.53 -13.76
CA ARG A 34 7.25 18.84 -14.39
C ARG A 34 8.66 19.38 -14.55
N PRO A 35 8.98 20.07 -15.66
CA PRO A 35 10.25 20.78 -15.79
C PRO A 35 10.53 21.75 -14.64
N SER A 36 9.51 22.41 -14.09
CA SER A 36 9.62 23.31 -12.93
C SER A 36 10.01 22.59 -11.63
N GLU A 37 9.52 21.37 -11.43
CA GLU A 37 9.71 20.56 -10.21
C GLU A 37 10.95 19.63 -10.30
N LYS A 38 11.65 19.57 -11.45
CA LYS A 38 12.87 18.76 -11.64
C LYS A 38 14.04 19.12 -10.73
N ARG A 39 13.98 20.26 -10.05
CA ARG A 39 15.04 20.72 -9.11
C ARG A 39 14.75 20.34 -7.65
N GLU A 40 13.57 19.80 -7.37
CA GLU A 40 13.21 19.33 -6.04
C GLU A 40 13.76 17.92 -5.82
N ASN A 41 14.18 17.61 -4.59
CA ASN A 41 14.52 16.25 -4.19
C ASN A 41 13.70 15.94 -2.93
N PRO A 42 12.58 15.21 -3.00
CA PRO A 42 12.21 14.31 -4.08
C PRO A 42 11.49 15.08 -5.20
N ILE A 43 11.51 14.54 -6.41
CA ILE A 43 10.74 15.08 -7.53
C ILE A 43 9.34 14.49 -7.43
N PHE A 44 8.37 15.28 -6.99
CA PHE A 44 6.98 14.84 -7.00
C PHE A 44 6.43 14.72 -8.42
N LEU A 45 5.64 13.68 -8.65
CA LEU A 45 5.15 13.35 -9.99
C LEU A 45 3.66 13.69 -10.13
N HIS A 46 3.23 13.78 -11.38
CA HIS A 46 1.85 13.96 -11.78
C HIS A 46 1.37 12.72 -12.55
N PRO A 47 0.15 12.24 -12.30
CA PRO A 47 -0.36 11.06 -12.96
C PRO A 47 -0.80 11.37 -14.39
N ILE A 48 -0.47 10.49 -15.32
CA ILE A 48 -1.07 10.44 -16.65
C ILE A 48 -2.30 9.54 -16.52
N ARG A 49 -3.50 10.10 -16.36
CA ARG A 49 -4.70 9.30 -16.06
C ARG A 49 -5.25 8.60 -17.29
N LEU A 50 -5.73 7.37 -17.13
CA LEU A 50 -6.37 6.61 -18.21
C LEU A 50 -7.68 7.30 -18.62
N ARG A 51 -7.93 7.46 -19.94
CA ARG A 51 -9.09 8.19 -20.50
C ARG A 51 -9.14 9.68 -20.15
N MET A 52 -8.01 10.26 -19.71
CA MET A 52 -7.86 11.71 -19.59
C MET A 52 -8.04 12.36 -20.97
N LYS A 53 -8.73 13.51 -21.00
CA LYS A 53 -8.94 14.29 -22.21
C LYS A 53 -8.60 15.76 -22.01
N THR A 54 -7.83 16.31 -22.93
CA THR A 54 -7.51 17.75 -22.96
C THR A 54 -7.87 18.34 -24.30
N LEU A 55 -8.22 19.63 -24.28
CA LEU A 55 -8.41 20.48 -25.44
C LEU A 55 -7.24 21.45 -25.49
N VAL A 56 -6.54 21.54 -26.61
CA VAL A 56 -5.47 22.52 -26.81
C VAL A 56 -5.72 23.28 -28.11
N ASN A 57 -5.63 24.60 -28.03
CA ASN A 57 -5.75 25.42 -29.22
C ASN A 57 -4.38 25.56 -29.91
N LEU A 58 -4.29 25.11 -31.17
CA LEU A 58 -3.08 25.21 -32.00
C LEU A 58 -3.46 25.84 -33.35
N LYS A 59 -2.91 27.02 -33.65
CA LYS A 59 -3.21 27.79 -34.88
C LYS A 59 -4.73 27.98 -35.09
N ASP A 60 -5.41 28.44 -34.04
CA ASP A 60 -6.84 28.75 -34.06
C ASP A 60 -7.73 27.52 -34.37
N ARG A 61 -7.20 26.31 -34.13
CA ARG A 61 -7.92 25.04 -34.23
C ARG A 61 -7.82 24.29 -32.91
N ASP A 62 -8.90 23.62 -32.57
CA ASP A 62 -9.02 22.88 -31.30
C ASP A 62 -8.64 21.41 -31.50
N PHE A 63 -7.56 21.00 -30.85
CA PHE A 63 -7.09 19.63 -30.83
C PHE A 63 -7.54 18.97 -29.52
N ILE A 64 -8.27 17.86 -29.64
CA ILE A 64 -8.63 17.01 -28.51
C ILE A 64 -7.62 15.87 -28.44
N ILE A 65 -7.03 15.67 -27.27
CA ILE A 65 -6.10 14.58 -27.00
C ILE A 65 -6.74 13.66 -25.97
N GLU A 66 -6.71 12.36 -26.24
CA GLU A 66 -7.20 11.30 -25.36
C GLU A 66 -6.08 10.33 -25.00
N VAL A 67 -5.94 10.04 -23.70
CA VAL A 67 -5.03 9.02 -23.19
C VAL A 67 -5.74 7.66 -23.16
N VAL A 68 -5.12 6.66 -23.75
CA VAL A 68 -5.57 5.26 -23.72
C VAL A 68 -4.46 4.35 -23.21
N GLU A 69 -4.77 3.10 -22.95
CA GLU A 69 -3.77 2.09 -22.62
C GLU A 69 -3.24 1.45 -23.90
N THR A 70 -1.92 1.23 -23.98
CA THR A 70 -1.29 0.43 -25.02
C THR A 70 -0.10 -0.35 -24.46
N PHE A 71 0.51 -1.20 -25.28
CA PHE A 71 1.62 -2.06 -24.89
C PHE A 71 2.85 -1.79 -25.75
N SER A 72 4.00 -1.72 -25.09
CA SER A 72 5.31 -1.71 -25.73
C SER A 72 6.04 -3.01 -25.43
N ASN A 73 7.20 -3.21 -26.05
CA ASN A 73 8.14 -4.28 -25.69
C ASN A 73 8.61 -4.23 -24.22
N TYR A 74 8.38 -3.11 -23.53
CA TYR A 74 8.77 -2.89 -22.13
C TYR A 74 7.57 -2.83 -21.18
N GLY A 75 6.39 -3.26 -21.63
CA GLY A 75 5.18 -3.36 -20.83
C GLY A 75 4.14 -2.30 -21.14
N GLN A 76 3.19 -2.15 -20.22
CA GLN A 76 2.07 -1.21 -20.34
C GLN A 76 2.55 0.25 -20.34
N ILE A 77 2.10 1.01 -21.33
CA ILE A 77 2.41 2.43 -21.50
C ILE A 77 1.14 3.22 -21.84
N PRO A 78 1.11 4.54 -21.58
CA PRO A 78 0.06 5.39 -22.10
C PRO A 78 0.19 5.53 -23.62
N GLY A 79 -0.91 5.26 -24.33
CA GLY A 79 -1.12 5.58 -25.73
C GLY A 79 -1.90 6.88 -25.89
N TYR A 80 -1.77 7.52 -27.05
CA TYR A 80 -2.35 8.83 -27.32
C TYR A 80 -3.08 8.82 -28.65
N ILE A 81 -4.30 9.36 -28.65
CA ILE A 81 -5.09 9.63 -29.84
C ILE A 81 -5.36 11.14 -29.88
N CYS A 82 -5.13 11.77 -31.03
CA CYS A 82 -5.43 13.17 -31.26
C CYS A 82 -6.55 13.34 -32.29
N LYS A 83 -7.43 14.32 -32.09
CA LYS A 83 -8.57 14.62 -32.97
C LYS A 83 -8.67 16.12 -33.21
N CYS A 84 -8.91 16.52 -34.44
CA CYS A 84 -9.16 17.91 -34.81
C CYS A 84 -9.98 17.95 -36.11
N ASP A 85 -11.04 18.75 -36.16
CA ASP A 85 -11.89 18.95 -37.35
C ASP A 85 -12.35 17.65 -38.07
N GLY A 86 -12.65 16.60 -37.30
CA GLY A 86 -13.07 15.30 -37.85
C GLY A 86 -11.94 14.37 -38.31
N ILE A 87 -10.69 14.84 -38.31
CA ILE A 87 -9.49 14.02 -38.52
C ILE A 87 -9.04 13.44 -37.18
N GLN A 88 -8.61 12.18 -37.19
CA GLN A 88 -8.14 11.45 -36.02
C GLN A 88 -6.82 10.74 -36.31
N SER A 89 -5.85 10.84 -35.40
CA SER A 89 -4.62 10.05 -35.49
C SER A 89 -4.87 8.58 -35.25
N GLU A 90 -3.98 7.74 -35.78
CA GLU A 90 -3.82 6.39 -35.25
C GLU A 90 -3.35 6.42 -33.78
N LEU A 91 -3.43 5.26 -33.13
CA LEU A 91 -2.91 5.07 -31.78
C LEU A 91 -1.39 5.24 -31.77
N CYS A 92 -0.91 6.26 -31.05
CA CYS A 92 0.52 6.56 -30.96
C CYS A 92 1.06 6.31 -29.56
N GLU A 93 2.30 5.80 -29.46
CA GLU A 93 3.01 5.60 -28.18
C GLU A 93 3.53 6.92 -27.57
N SER A 94 3.54 8.01 -28.35
CA SER A 94 3.94 9.32 -27.86
C SER A 94 2.93 10.39 -28.24
N LEU A 95 2.71 11.30 -27.30
CA LEU A 95 1.83 12.43 -27.47
C LEU A 95 2.25 13.35 -28.62
N THR A 96 3.55 13.60 -28.76
CA THR A 96 4.07 14.43 -29.86
C THR A 96 3.78 13.79 -31.22
N ALA A 97 3.85 12.45 -31.34
CA ALA A 97 3.50 11.76 -32.57
C ALA A 97 1.99 11.88 -32.90
N ALA A 98 1.12 11.68 -31.90
CA ALA A 98 -0.34 11.81 -32.09
C ALA A 98 -0.73 13.21 -32.60
N VAL A 99 -0.23 14.25 -31.94
CA VAL A 99 -0.51 15.64 -32.32
C VAL A 99 0.08 15.97 -33.69
N ASN A 100 1.33 15.56 -33.94
CA ASN A 100 1.99 15.84 -35.21
C ASN A 100 1.34 15.13 -36.40
N SER A 101 0.79 13.93 -36.20
CA SER A 101 0.05 13.20 -37.23
C SER A 101 -1.13 14.01 -37.74
N VAL A 102 -2.04 14.43 -36.85
CA VAL A 102 -3.21 15.26 -37.21
C VAL A 102 -2.79 16.64 -37.71
N TYR A 103 -1.81 17.27 -37.05
CA TYR A 103 -1.34 18.60 -37.42
C TYR A 103 -0.75 18.62 -38.84
N LYS A 104 0.02 17.61 -39.22
CA LYS A 104 0.60 17.49 -40.56
C LYS A 104 -0.48 17.31 -41.62
N GLU A 105 -1.52 16.54 -41.34
CA GLU A 105 -2.63 16.32 -42.26
C GLU A 105 -3.43 17.61 -42.54
N ILE A 106 -3.69 18.40 -41.48
CA ILE A 106 -4.44 19.66 -41.59
C ILE A 106 -3.61 20.77 -42.22
N PHE A 107 -2.38 20.98 -41.74
CA PHE A 107 -1.59 22.16 -42.09
C PHE A 107 -0.46 21.89 -43.09
N GLN A 108 -0.31 20.64 -43.55
CA GLN A 108 0.73 20.22 -44.50
C GLN A 108 2.15 20.62 -44.05
N THR A 109 2.36 20.78 -42.73
CA THR A 109 3.63 21.20 -42.12
C THR A 109 3.92 20.38 -40.88
N ASN A 110 5.20 20.17 -40.58
CA ASN A 110 5.60 19.54 -39.33
C ASN A 110 5.71 20.61 -38.23
N ALA A 111 5.30 20.25 -37.02
CA ALA A 111 5.59 21.01 -35.82
C ALA A 111 6.34 20.13 -34.82
N LYS A 112 7.07 20.76 -33.90
CA LYS A 112 7.63 20.08 -32.73
C LYS A 112 6.99 20.69 -31.50
N TYR A 113 5.99 20.00 -30.97
CA TYR A 113 5.36 20.37 -29.72
C TYR A 113 5.90 19.53 -28.56
N SER A 114 6.06 20.18 -27.40
CA SER A 114 6.40 19.49 -26.15
C SER A 114 5.15 18.80 -25.63
N GLY A 115 5.14 17.47 -25.59
CA GLY A 115 3.99 16.70 -25.13
C GLY A 115 3.41 17.19 -23.79
N PRO A 116 4.20 17.25 -22.71
CA PRO A 116 3.69 17.66 -21.40
C PRO A 116 3.04 19.05 -21.39
N ALA A 117 3.60 19.98 -22.18
CA ALA A 117 3.07 21.33 -22.29
C ALA A 117 1.73 21.36 -23.06
N VAL A 118 1.58 20.53 -24.10
CA VAL A 118 0.34 20.44 -24.89
C VAL A 118 -0.80 19.81 -24.10
N MET A 119 -0.51 18.87 -23.20
CA MET A 119 -1.52 18.33 -22.26
C MET A 119 -1.79 19.26 -21.08
N GLY A 120 -1.12 20.41 -21.01
CA GLY A 120 -1.35 21.40 -19.95
C GLY A 120 -0.89 20.92 -18.58
N PHE A 121 0.06 19.97 -18.51
CA PHE A 121 0.59 19.55 -17.22
C PHE A 121 1.19 20.73 -16.46
N ASP A 122 1.80 21.71 -17.13
CA ASP A 122 2.36 22.91 -16.47
C ASP A 122 1.31 23.96 -16.06
N ILE A 123 0.01 23.73 -16.34
CA ILE A 123 -1.08 24.63 -15.96
C ILE A 123 -1.58 24.27 -14.55
N PRO A 124 -1.52 25.18 -13.54
CA PRO A 124 -1.87 24.89 -12.15
C PRO A 124 -3.28 24.31 -11.95
N ILE A 125 -4.30 24.85 -12.64
CA ILE A 125 -5.68 24.37 -12.49
C ILE A 125 -5.80 22.91 -12.95
N ILE A 126 -5.14 22.54 -14.04
CA ILE A 126 -5.12 21.16 -14.56
C ILE A 126 -4.31 20.27 -13.61
N SER A 127 -3.16 20.75 -13.16
CA SER A 127 -2.33 20.08 -12.15
C SER A 127 -3.15 19.63 -10.94
N GLU A 128 -3.81 20.58 -10.30
CA GLU A 128 -4.53 20.38 -9.04
C GLU A 128 -5.69 19.42 -9.25
N ALA A 129 -6.39 19.54 -10.39
CA ALA A 129 -7.44 18.59 -10.76
C ALA A 129 -6.91 17.16 -10.93
N LEU A 130 -5.72 16.98 -11.52
CA LEU A 130 -5.09 15.66 -11.67
C LEU A 130 -4.48 15.11 -10.38
N LEU A 131 -4.26 15.95 -9.36
CA LEU A 131 -3.78 15.52 -8.04
C LEU A 131 -4.92 15.20 -7.06
N LYS A 132 -6.14 15.68 -7.35
CA LYS A 132 -7.31 15.43 -6.52
C LYS A 132 -7.70 13.95 -6.48
N ASP A 133 -8.13 13.45 -5.33
CA ASP A 133 -8.60 12.07 -5.14
C ASP A 133 -7.54 10.99 -5.43
N LEU A 134 -6.25 11.32 -5.29
CA LEU A 134 -5.15 10.36 -5.35
C LEU A 134 -4.99 9.60 -4.03
N PRO A 135 -4.89 8.25 -4.04
CA PRO A 135 -4.51 7.49 -2.85
C PRO A 135 -3.13 7.88 -2.33
N PHE A 136 -2.18 8.06 -3.26
CA PHE A 136 -0.82 8.47 -2.94
C PHE A 136 -0.20 9.21 -4.13
N ARG A 137 0.50 10.33 -3.88
CA ARG A 137 1.25 11.04 -4.91
C ARG A 137 2.65 10.44 -5.02
N ALA A 138 2.89 9.70 -6.10
CA ALA A 138 4.21 9.12 -6.35
C ALA A 138 5.28 10.21 -6.51
N PHE A 139 6.49 9.90 -6.06
CA PHE A 139 7.64 10.77 -6.22
C PHE A 139 8.89 9.97 -6.55
N LEU A 140 9.90 10.66 -7.06
CA LEU A 140 11.15 10.09 -7.53
C LEU A 140 12.31 10.69 -6.74
N PHE A 141 13.29 9.87 -6.36
CA PHE A 141 14.59 10.37 -5.90
C PHE A 141 15.74 9.60 -6.57
N PRO A 142 16.87 10.27 -6.86
CA PRO A 142 18.04 9.61 -7.41
C PRO A 142 18.86 8.94 -6.31
N LEU A 143 19.33 7.72 -6.57
CA LEU A 143 20.34 7.01 -5.78
C LEU A 143 21.48 6.58 -6.70
N GLY A 144 22.56 7.37 -6.73
CA GLY A 144 23.66 7.19 -7.68
C GLY A 144 23.17 7.26 -9.13
N LYS A 145 23.20 6.12 -9.85
CA LYS A 145 22.69 6.01 -11.24
C LYS A 145 21.25 5.50 -11.32
N LEU A 146 20.66 5.12 -10.19
CA LEU A 146 19.30 4.63 -10.10
C LEU A 146 18.33 5.79 -9.88
N ASN A 147 17.17 5.68 -10.48
CA ASN A 147 16.02 6.53 -10.17
C ASN A 147 15.02 5.63 -9.46
N ILE A 148 14.75 5.92 -8.18
CA ILE A 148 13.82 5.15 -7.36
C ILE A 148 12.50 5.91 -7.27
N TRP A 149 11.43 5.27 -7.74
CA TRP A 149 10.06 5.71 -7.60
C TRP A 149 9.48 5.18 -6.30
N VAL A 150 8.94 6.07 -5.48
CA VAL A 150 8.15 5.70 -4.29
C VAL A 150 6.68 5.77 -4.68
N LEU A 151 5.97 4.67 -4.45
CA LEU A 151 4.59 4.42 -4.91
C LEU A 151 3.60 4.29 -3.75
N GLY A 152 4.09 4.03 -2.54
CA GLY A 152 3.31 3.97 -1.32
C GLY A 152 4.22 4.14 -0.11
N ILE A 153 3.66 4.67 0.97
CA ILE A 153 4.33 4.82 2.25
C ILE A 153 3.46 4.16 3.32
N GLY A 154 4.02 3.16 3.99
CA GLY A 154 3.46 2.50 5.16
C GLY A 154 4.30 2.82 6.39
N LYS A 155 3.64 3.01 7.54
CA LYS A 155 4.31 3.23 8.83
C LYS A 155 4.12 2.04 9.75
N SER A 156 5.21 1.56 10.33
CA SER A 156 5.28 0.49 11.32
C SER A 156 5.99 0.95 12.60
N ASN A 157 6.13 0.04 13.56
CA ASN A 157 6.95 0.24 14.75
C ASN A 157 8.39 -0.26 14.56
N ASN A 158 8.76 -0.71 13.36
CA ASN A 158 10.08 -1.26 13.08
C ASN A 158 11.11 -0.14 12.92
N ASN A 159 11.87 0.14 13.98
CA ASN A 159 12.90 1.17 13.97
C ASN A 159 14.07 0.82 13.02
N GLU A 160 14.37 -0.46 12.79
CA GLU A 160 15.44 -0.87 11.88
C GLU A 160 15.14 -0.48 10.43
N TRP A 161 13.85 -0.39 10.09
CA TRP A 161 13.37 0.04 8.77
C TRP A 161 12.98 1.51 8.75
N ASN A 162 13.49 2.31 9.69
CA ASN A 162 13.14 3.72 9.88
C ASN A 162 11.61 3.94 9.94
N PHE A 163 10.92 3.04 10.67
CA PHE A 163 9.48 3.01 10.85
C PHE A 163 8.68 2.75 9.58
N ALA A 164 9.30 2.31 8.48
CA ALA A 164 8.55 1.87 7.30
C ALA A 164 7.98 0.45 7.52
N GLY A 165 6.88 0.13 6.85
CA GLY A 165 6.30 -1.22 6.87
C GLY A 165 5.16 -1.37 5.89
N THR A 166 4.17 -2.20 6.22
CA THR A 166 3.05 -2.58 5.34
C THR A 166 2.48 -1.41 4.55
N GLY A 167 2.49 -1.54 3.22
CA GLY A 167 2.07 -0.50 2.27
C GLY A 167 3.19 0.41 1.75
N TYR A 168 4.42 0.24 2.25
CA TYR A 168 5.60 0.87 1.66
C TYR A 168 5.99 0.15 0.37
N LYS A 169 6.05 0.90 -0.74
CA LYS A 169 6.30 0.34 -2.07
C LYS A 169 7.19 1.24 -2.89
N THR A 170 8.21 0.66 -3.49
CA THR A 170 9.11 1.37 -4.40
C THR A 170 9.38 0.59 -5.68
N SER A 171 9.87 1.26 -6.70
CA SER A 171 10.29 0.64 -7.93
C SER A 171 11.48 1.35 -8.55
N PHE A 172 12.31 0.61 -9.30
CA PHE A 172 13.35 1.19 -10.14
C PHE A 172 13.67 0.28 -11.33
N ILE A 173 14.39 0.84 -12.30
CA ILE A 173 14.76 0.12 -13.52
C ILE A 173 16.26 -0.17 -13.50
N TYR A 174 16.62 -1.43 -13.73
CA TYR A 174 18.02 -1.83 -13.85
C TYR A 174 18.18 -3.02 -14.79
N THR A 175 19.42 -3.25 -15.24
CA THR A 175 19.73 -4.38 -16.12
C THR A 175 19.97 -5.64 -15.28
N TYR A 176 19.15 -6.68 -15.49
CA TYR A 176 19.27 -7.98 -14.84
C TYR A 176 19.43 -9.07 -15.91
N ARG A 177 20.45 -9.93 -15.78
CA ARG A 177 20.77 -11.01 -16.75
C ARG A 177 20.76 -10.53 -18.22
N LYS A 178 21.37 -9.36 -18.48
CA LYS A 178 21.45 -8.67 -19.79
C LYS A 178 20.11 -8.16 -20.36
N LYS A 179 19.01 -8.20 -19.60
CA LYS A 179 17.73 -7.61 -19.97
C LYS A 179 17.44 -6.39 -19.10
N ARG A 180 16.76 -5.39 -19.66
CA ARG A 180 16.21 -4.27 -18.90
C ARG A 180 15.00 -4.79 -18.12
N CYS A 181 15.04 -4.66 -16.80
CA CYS A 181 14.00 -5.15 -15.90
C CYS A 181 13.51 -4.05 -14.97
N VAL A 182 12.28 -4.21 -14.49
CA VAL A 182 11.72 -3.38 -13.43
C VAL A 182 11.76 -4.15 -12.13
N PHE A 183 12.34 -3.53 -11.11
CA PHE A 183 12.37 -4.03 -9.75
C PHE A 183 11.22 -3.35 -9.01
N VAL A 184 10.37 -4.13 -8.36
CA VAL A 184 9.33 -3.66 -7.45
C VAL A 184 9.69 -4.18 -6.07
N GLN A 185 9.76 -3.29 -5.10
CA GLN A 185 10.12 -3.58 -3.73
C GLN A 185 8.95 -3.24 -2.81
N GLU A 186 8.56 -4.17 -1.96
CA GLU A 186 7.43 -4.02 -1.04
C GLU A 186 7.89 -4.41 0.37
N LEU A 187 7.42 -3.67 1.37
CA LEU A 187 7.60 -4.02 2.78
C LEU A 187 6.24 -4.41 3.36
N GLU A 188 6.23 -5.57 4.02
CA GLU A 188 5.17 -6.08 4.87
C GLU A 188 5.71 -6.18 6.30
N ASP A 189 4.86 -6.25 7.32
CA ASP A 189 5.29 -6.13 8.73
C ASP A 189 6.42 -7.09 9.13
N ASP A 190 6.48 -8.29 8.55
CA ASP A 190 7.45 -9.33 8.88
C ASP A 190 8.40 -9.69 7.71
N ASN A 191 8.23 -9.10 6.52
CA ASN A 191 9.06 -9.43 5.36
C ASN A 191 9.24 -8.30 4.34
N CYS A 192 10.27 -8.46 3.53
CA CYS A 192 10.67 -7.60 2.43
C CYS A 192 10.64 -8.43 1.16
N GLN A 193 9.92 -7.96 0.14
CA GLN A 193 9.83 -8.62 -1.15
C GLN A 193 10.47 -7.78 -2.24
N VAL A 194 11.25 -8.42 -3.11
CA VAL A 194 11.75 -7.86 -4.36
C VAL A 194 11.26 -8.70 -5.54
N THR A 195 10.38 -8.13 -6.35
CA THR A 195 9.88 -8.74 -7.58
C THR A 195 10.54 -8.14 -8.80
N ILE A 196 11.07 -8.97 -9.68
CA ILE A 196 11.75 -8.55 -10.91
C ILE A 196 10.88 -8.87 -12.12
N TYR A 197 10.54 -7.86 -12.90
CA TYR A 197 9.75 -7.96 -14.13
C TYR A 197 10.63 -7.74 -15.37
N SER A 198 10.45 -8.57 -16.40
CA SER A 198 11.01 -8.33 -17.73
C SER A 198 9.88 -8.37 -18.76
N GLY A 199 9.52 -7.20 -19.30
CA GLY A 199 8.22 -7.05 -19.94
C GLY A 199 7.11 -7.41 -18.94
N ASN A 200 6.01 -7.99 -19.41
CA ASN A 200 4.85 -8.37 -18.59
C ASN A 200 5.05 -9.63 -17.74
N GLU A 201 6.24 -10.24 -17.74
CA GLU A 201 6.52 -11.50 -17.04
C GLU A 201 7.37 -11.28 -15.80
N ILE A 202 7.02 -11.99 -14.73
CA ILE A 202 7.83 -12.07 -13.52
C ILE A 202 9.01 -13.00 -13.81
N CYS A 203 10.22 -12.46 -13.71
CA CYS A 203 11.45 -13.24 -13.82
C CYS A 203 11.72 -14.02 -12.53
N ASN A 204 11.69 -13.31 -11.41
CA ASN A 204 12.08 -13.82 -10.09
C ASN A 204 11.36 -13.02 -9.00
N ILE A 205 11.09 -13.68 -7.88
CA ILE A 205 10.63 -13.08 -6.64
C ILE A 205 11.59 -13.52 -5.56
N TYR A 206 12.07 -12.57 -4.77
CA TYR A 206 12.91 -12.79 -3.59
C TYR A 206 12.16 -12.26 -2.38
N VAL A 207 12.15 -13.03 -1.29
CA VAL A 207 11.46 -12.66 -0.04
C VAL A 207 12.38 -13.01 1.11
N ASP A 208 12.62 -12.05 1.98
CA ASP A 208 13.39 -12.25 3.21
C ASP A 208 12.79 -11.40 4.34
N ASN A 209 13.22 -11.58 5.58
CA ASN A 209 12.78 -10.78 6.72
C ASN A 209 13.58 -9.47 6.90
N ASN A 210 14.49 -9.15 5.99
CA ASN A 210 15.34 -7.98 6.09
C ASN A 210 15.72 -7.42 4.70
N PRO A 211 15.67 -6.08 4.48
CA PRO A 211 16.07 -5.47 3.22
C PRO A 211 17.50 -5.82 2.78
N GLU A 212 18.42 -5.98 3.72
CA GLU A 212 19.82 -6.35 3.43
C GLU A 212 19.94 -7.81 2.99
N LEU A 213 19.19 -8.72 3.63
CA LEU A 213 19.23 -10.14 3.30
C LEU A 213 18.60 -10.40 1.94
N VAL A 214 17.43 -9.81 1.64
CA VAL A 214 16.79 -9.97 0.34
C VAL A 214 17.70 -9.46 -0.79
N TRP A 215 18.40 -8.34 -0.61
CA TRP A 215 19.33 -7.82 -1.62
C TRP A 215 20.62 -8.64 -1.75
N LYS A 216 21.08 -9.30 -0.69
CA LYS A 216 22.14 -10.30 -0.76
C LYS A 216 21.74 -11.50 -1.61
N GLU A 217 20.49 -11.98 -1.50
CA GLU A 217 19.97 -13.08 -2.33
C GLU A 217 19.86 -12.71 -3.81
N VAL A 218 19.44 -11.47 -4.12
CA VAL A 218 19.37 -10.97 -5.51
C VAL A 218 20.78 -10.95 -6.13
N ALA A 219 21.83 -10.75 -5.31
CA ALA A 219 23.25 -10.85 -5.66
C ALA A 219 23.71 -9.89 -6.79
N ILE A 220 23.06 -8.74 -6.90
CA ILE A 220 23.45 -7.62 -7.77
C ILE A 220 23.41 -6.32 -6.97
N LEU A 221 23.96 -5.23 -7.52
CA LEU A 221 23.94 -3.91 -6.87
C LEU A 221 24.56 -3.91 -5.46
N GLN A 222 25.48 -4.85 -5.18
CA GLN A 222 26.13 -5.06 -3.88
C GLN A 222 26.96 -3.87 -3.38
N GLN A 223 27.13 -2.83 -4.19
CA GLN A 223 27.72 -1.57 -3.75
C GLN A 223 26.77 -0.70 -2.90
N TYR A 224 25.48 -1.05 -2.83
CA TYR A 224 24.47 -0.36 -2.03
C TYR A 224 24.00 -1.29 -0.90
N GLU A 225 23.69 -0.72 0.26
CA GLU A 225 22.95 -1.45 1.30
C GLU A 225 21.48 -1.66 0.87
N GLY A 226 20.86 -2.73 1.36
CA GLY A 226 19.46 -3.02 1.06
C GLY A 226 18.52 -1.88 1.47
N LYS A 227 18.79 -1.24 2.62
CA LYS A 227 18.02 -0.07 3.09
C LYS A 227 18.14 1.14 2.15
N GLU A 228 19.31 1.35 1.54
CA GLU A 228 19.50 2.41 0.55
C GLU A 228 18.67 2.14 -0.71
N LEU A 229 18.68 0.90 -1.20
CA LEU A 229 17.90 0.49 -2.38
C LEU A 229 16.39 0.61 -2.16
N PHE A 230 15.90 0.33 -0.96
CA PHE A 230 14.50 0.61 -0.58
C PHE A 230 14.23 2.11 -0.35
N GLY A 231 15.25 2.96 -0.26
CA GLY A 231 15.12 4.39 0.01
C GLY A 231 14.89 4.75 1.48
N LEU A 232 15.02 3.79 2.39
CA LEU A 232 14.68 3.97 3.82
C LEU A 232 15.62 4.96 4.53
N GLU A 233 16.82 5.16 3.99
CA GLU A 233 17.81 6.11 4.53
C GLU A 233 17.62 7.54 4.04
N ASN A 234 16.66 7.77 3.13
CA ASN A 234 16.38 9.11 2.65
C ASN A 234 15.62 9.91 3.72
N ASN A 235 16.25 10.95 4.26
CA ASN A 235 15.68 11.82 5.30
C ASN A 235 14.25 12.31 5.01
N LYS A 236 13.93 12.61 3.74
CA LYS A 236 12.61 13.10 3.37
C LYS A 236 11.57 11.99 3.34
N ILE A 237 11.96 10.78 2.93
CA ILE A 237 11.11 9.59 3.05
C ILE A 237 10.85 9.29 4.51
N GLN A 238 11.86 9.34 5.37
CA GLN A 238 11.69 9.14 6.81
C GLN A 238 10.72 10.15 7.42
N GLN A 239 10.81 11.43 7.05
CA GLN A 239 9.85 12.45 7.48
C GLN A 239 8.42 12.16 7.01
N LEU A 240 8.26 11.68 5.77
CA LEU A 240 6.97 11.27 5.22
C LEU A 240 6.42 10.04 5.96
N VAL A 241 7.25 9.03 6.23
CA VAL A 241 6.87 7.84 7.01
C VAL A 241 6.43 8.25 8.40
N LEU A 242 7.19 9.10 9.10
CA LEU A 242 6.86 9.54 10.46
C LEU A 242 5.57 10.37 10.53
N SER A 243 5.33 11.22 9.51
CA SER A 243 4.11 12.04 9.40
C SER A 243 2.90 11.26 8.87
N THR A 244 3.11 10.10 8.26
CA THR A 244 2.03 9.18 7.90
C THR A 244 1.37 8.73 9.21
N PRO A 245 0.04 8.88 9.35
CA PRO A 245 -0.68 8.30 10.48
C PRO A 245 -0.29 6.83 10.54
N SER A 246 -0.06 6.25 11.73
CA SER A 246 0.11 4.80 11.86
C SER A 246 -1.21 4.13 11.45
N SER A 247 -1.45 4.01 10.15
CA SER A 247 -2.64 3.40 9.56
C SER A 247 -2.42 1.90 9.58
N ILE A 248 -2.33 1.34 10.78
CA ILE A 248 -2.20 -0.10 11.00
C ILE A 248 -3.52 -0.80 10.67
N ILE A 249 -4.61 -0.08 10.40
CA ILE A 249 -5.90 -0.74 10.15
C ILE A 249 -6.62 -0.14 8.95
N ASN A 250 -6.68 -0.94 7.90
CA ASN A 250 -7.58 -0.71 6.79
C ASN A 250 -9.02 -1.03 7.23
N TRP A 251 -9.63 -0.10 7.95
CA TRP A 251 -10.98 -0.25 8.48
C TRP A 251 -12.03 -0.53 7.41
N GLN A 252 -11.78 -0.13 6.16
CA GLN A 252 -12.66 -0.41 5.04
C GLN A 252 -12.73 -1.92 4.74
N LEU A 253 -11.63 -2.66 4.91
CA LEU A 253 -11.63 -4.11 4.74
C LEU A 253 -12.62 -4.76 5.71
N LEU A 254 -12.60 -4.38 6.99
CA LEU A 254 -13.56 -4.93 7.97
C LEU A 254 -15.01 -4.79 7.51
N PHE A 255 -15.40 -3.60 7.04
CA PHE A 255 -16.77 -3.36 6.62
C PHE A 255 -17.13 -4.05 5.30
N ASN A 256 -16.19 -4.12 4.36
CA ASN A 256 -16.40 -4.79 3.08
C ASN A 256 -16.54 -6.31 3.28
N ASP A 257 -15.63 -6.91 4.07
CA ASP A 257 -15.65 -8.33 4.41
C ASP A 257 -16.95 -8.67 5.16
N TRP A 258 -17.27 -7.93 6.22
CA TRP A 258 -18.49 -8.16 6.99
C TRP A 258 -19.77 -7.96 6.17
N ARG A 259 -19.76 -7.04 5.20
CA ARG A 259 -20.89 -6.84 4.29
C ARG A 259 -21.07 -8.02 3.33
N SER A 260 -19.98 -8.68 2.94
CA SER A 260 -20.01 -9.89 2.10
C SER A 260 -20.45 -11.14 2.87
N GLU A 261 -20.26 -11.19 4.18
CA GLU A 261 -20.72 -12.29 5.03
C GLU A 261 -22.26 -12.35 5.10
N THR A 262 -22.80 -13.57 5.23
CA THR A 262 -24.25 -13.80 5.40
C THR A 262 -24.74 -13.40 6.79
N SER A 263 -23.87 -13.46 7.81
CA SER A 263 -24.20 -13.07 9.18
C SER A 263 -24.25 -11.55 9.32
N THR A 264 -25.30 -11.06 9.98
CA THR A 264 -25.41 -9.66 10.40
C THR A 264 -24.66 -9.38 11.69
N ILE A 265 -24.14 -10.41 12.38
CA ILE A 265 -23.52 -10.33 13.70
C ILE A 265 -22.02 -10.62 13.58
N ILE A 266 -21.19 -9.81 14.25
CA ILE A 266 -19.76 -10.07 14.47
C ILE A 266 -19.39 -10.05 15.94
N GLU A 267 -18.33 -10.78 16.28
CA GLU A 267 -17.60 -10.61 17.53
C GLU A 267 -16.37 -9.73 17.25
N LEU A 268 -16.27 -8.58 17.93
CA LEU A 268 -15.30 -7.55 17.55
C LEU A 268 -13.85 -7.97 17.75
N ARG A 269 -13.52 -8.67 18.83
CA ARG A 269 -12.10 -8.94 19.15
C ARG A 269 -11.49 -9.92 18.18
N THR A 270 -12.22 -10.95 17.77
CA THR A 270 -11.79 -11.92 16.75
C THR A 270 -11.62 -11.26 15.40
N GLN A 271 -12.50 -10.32 15.02
CA GLN A 271 -12.33 -9.59 13.78
C GLN A 271 -11.13 -8.63 13.84
N PHE A 272 -10.91 -7.95 14.96
CA PHE A 272 -9.72 -7.12 15.11
C PHE A 272 -8.43 -7.95 15.11
N LYS A 273 -8.40 -9.15 15.70
CA LYS A 273 -7.23 -10.04 15.59
C LYS A 273 -6.84 -10.38 14.15
N LYS A 274 -7.75 -10.26 13.18
CA LYS A 274 -7.43 -10.42 11.75
C LYS A 274 -6.87 -9.15 11.12
N LEU A 275 -7.23 -7.98 11.67
CA LEU A 275 -6.85 -6.68 11.14
C LEU A 275 -5.52 -6.16 11.69
N TYR A 276 -5.12 -6.64 12.86
CA TYR A 276 -3.90 -6.23 13.53
C TYR A 276 -2.85 -7.34 13.47
N PRO A 277 -1.55 -6.99 13.54
CA PRO A 277 -0.47 -7.97 13.63
C PRO A 277 -0.67 -8.93 14.81
N PHE A 278 -0.18 -10.17 14.68
CA PHE A 278 -0.41 -11.25 15.64
C PHE A 278 -0.05 -10.91 17.10
N ASN A 279 0.92 -10.00 17.30
CA ASN A 279 1.42 -9.58 18.61
C ASN A 279 0.83 -8.25 19.12
N HIS A 280 -0.11 -7.63 18.38
CA HIS A 280 -0.67 -6.34 18.77
C HIS A 280 -1.71 -6.49 19.89
N ASN A 281 -1.48 -5.80 21.02
CA ASN A 281 -2.46 -5.70 22.08
C ASN A 281 -3.31 -4.43 21.90
N ILE A 282 -4.59 -4.62 21.61
CA ILE A 282 -5.53 -3.51 21.35
C ILE A 282 -5.78 -2.76 22.66
N ASN A 283 -5.40 -1.50 22.71
CA ASN A 283 -5.61 -0.66 23.89
C ASN A 283 -7.03 -0.07 23.97
N ASP A 284 -7.39 0.47 25.13
CA ASP A 284 -8.73 1.02 25.37
C ASP A 284 -9.11 2.17 24.44
N ARG A 285 -8.11 2.97 24.00
CA ARG A 285 -8.33 4.12 23.11
C ARG A 285 -8.69 3.64 21.70
N GLU A 286 -7.98 2.66 21.19
CA GLU A 286 -8.27 2.01 19.91
C GLU A 286 -9.66 1.38 19.93
N LEU A 287 -9.97 0.63 21.00
CA LEU A 287 -11.27 0.01 21.18
C LEU A 287 -12.41 1.04 21.23
N HIS A 288 -12.20 2.19 21.88
CA HIS A 288 -13.18 3.28 21.89
C HIS A 288 -13.38 3.90 20.50
N ALA A 289 -12.31 4.10 19.74
CA ALA A 289 -12.38 4.63 18.38
C ALA A 289 -13.23 3.71 17.48
N TRP A 290 -12.98 2.41 17.54
CA TRP A 290 -13.78 1.39 16.83
C TRP A 290 -15.26 1.43 17.20
N LYS A 291 -15.56 1.46 18.50
CA LYS A 291 -16.94 1.53 19.00
C LYS A 291 -17.68 2.78 18.53
N SER A 292 -16.97 3.92 18.50
CA SER A 292 -17.51 5.18 18.01
C SER A 292 -17.84 5.09 16.51
N MET A 293 -16.92 4.54 15.72
CA MET A 293 -17.12 4.35 14.29
C MET A 293 -18.30 3.41 13.98
N LEU A 294 -18.40 2.27 14.67
CA LEU A 294 -19.50 1.32 14.49
C LEU A 294 -20.86 1.96 14.77
N LYS A 295 -20.96 2.77 15.83
CA LYS A 295 -22.20 3.53 16.12
C LYS A 295 -22.51 4.54 15.01
N ASN A 296 -21.52 5.26 14.51
CA ASN A 296 -21.71 6.28 13.46
C ASN A 296 -22.21 5.67 12.15
N VAL A 297 -21.83 4.44 11.82
CA VAL A 297 -22.32 3.73 10.63
C VAL A 297 -23.64 2.97 10.86
N GLY A 298 -24.25 3.12 12.04
CA GLY A 298 -25.56 2.53 12.37
C GLY A 298 -25.51 1.12 12.95
N CYS A 299 -24.34 0.58 13.28
CA CYS A 299 -24.23 -0.71 13.95
C CYS A 299 -24.61 -0.60 15.43
N THR A 300 -25.20 -1.67 15.97
CA THR A 300 -25.69 -1.73 17.36
C THR A 300 -24.97 -2.81 18.15
N LYS A 301 -24.55 -2.47 19.38
CA LYS A 301 -24.00 -3.46 20.33
C LYS A 301 -25.12 -4.36 20.84
N ILE A 302 -24.94 -5.67 20.74
CA ILE A 302 -25.95 -6.69 21.10
C ILE A 302 -25.45 -7.74 22.10
N THR A 303 -24.28 -7.54 22.71
CA THR A 303 -23.71 -8.45 23.72
C THR A 303 -24.72 -8.79 24.84
N PRO A 304 -24.96 -10.08 25.16
CA PRO A 304 -25.96 -10.49 26.15
C PRO A 304 -25.44 -10.56 27.60
N PHE A 305 -24.14 -10.41 27.83
CA PHE A 305 -23.48 -10.53 29.13
C PHE A 305 -22.69 -9.27 29.52
N THR A 306 -22.37 -9.14 30.81
CA THR A 306 -21.61 -8.01 31.35
C THR A 306 -20.11 -8.14 31.07
N LYS A 307 -19.39 -7.02 31.17
CA LYS A 307 -17.92 -7.01 31.02
C LYS A 307 -17.21 -7.83 32.10
N GLU A 308 -17.82 -8.03 33.26
CA GLU A 308 -17.26 -8.88 34.34
C GLU A 308 -17.28 -10.35 33.95
N GLN A 309 -18.26 -10.74 33.12
CA GLN A 309 -18.43 -12.11 32.67
C GLN A 309 -17.51 -12.45 31.49
N SER A 310 -17.33 -11.55 30.54
CA SER A 310 -16.36 -11.73 29.45
C SER A 310 -16.04 -10.42 28.75
N GLU A 311 -14.85 -10.36 28.18
CA GLU A 311 -14.41 -9.24 27.35
C GLU A 311 -14.96 -9.26 25.91
N CYS A 312 -15.60 -10.35 25.49
CA CYS A 312 -16.16 -10.49 24.14
C CYS A 312 -17.28 -9.47 23.89
N GLU A 313 -17.31 -8.91 22.68
CA GLU A 313 -18.35 -7.95 22.31
C GLU A 313 -18.97 -8.27 20.96
N PHE A 314 -20.31 -8.43 20.95
CA PHE A 314 -21.09 -8.71 19.76
C PHE A 314 -21.78 -7.45 19.25
N TRP A 315 -21.69 -7.23 17.93
CA TRP A 315 -22.29 -6.10 17.23
C TRP A 315 -23.07 -6.58 16.02
N SER A 316 -24.17 -5.88 15.71
CA SER A 316 -25.00 -6.17 14.54
C SER A 316 -25.08 -4.98 13.60
N ARG A 317 -25.02 -5.27 12.30
CA ARG A 317 -25.29 -4.36 11.17
C ARG A 317 -26.72 -4.48 10.62
N SER A 318 -27.56 -5.30 11.25
CA SER A 318 -28.95 -5.50 10.83
C SER A 318 -29.75 -4.20 10.96
N SER A 319 -30.72 -4.00 10.06
CA SER A 319 -31.71 -2.93 10.19
C SER A 319 -32.67 -3.18 11.37
N ALA A 320 -32.75 -4.41 11.88
CA ALA A 320 -33.53 -4.81 13.04
C ALA A 320 -32.65 -5.50 14.10
N PRO A 321 -31.72 -4.77 14.75
CA PRO A 321 -30.72 -5.36 15.65
C PRO A 321 -31.33 -5.98 16.92
N THR A 322 -32.58 -5.63 17.25
CA THR A 322 -33.33 -6.21 18.38
C THR A 322 -33.65 -7.69 18.19
N VAL A 323 -33.77 -8.16 16.94
CA VAL A 323 -33.97 -9.59 16.63
C VAL A 323 -32.69 -10.36 16.95
N ASP A 324 -31.55 -9.89 16.45
CA ASP A 324 -30.23 -10.46 16.71
C ASP A 324 -29.94 -10.49 18.22
N GLN A 325 -30.23 -9.40 18.92
CA GLN A 325 -30.06 -9.31 20.37
C GLN A 325 -30.93 -10.33 21.13
N LYS A 326 -32.20 -10.50 20.74
CA LYS A 326 -33.10 -11.48 21.37
C LYS A 326 -32.63 -12.92 21.13
N ASN A 327 -32.19 -13.24 19.92
CA ASN A 327 -31.68 -14.56 19.56
C ASN A 327 -30.40 -14.88 20.36
N LEU A 328 -29.45 -13.95 20.43
CA LEU A 328 -28.24 -14.09 21.25
C LEU A 328 -28.56 -14.27 22.74
N MET A 329 -29.51 -13.48 23.26
CA MET A 329 -29.94 -13.58 24.65
C MET A 329 -30.60 -14.94 24.95
N MET A 330 -31.39 -15.48 24.02
CA MET A 330 -31.99 -16.80 24.15
C MET A 330 -30.92 -17.90 24.23
N LEU A 331 -29.97 -17.90 23.29
CA LEU A 331 -28.87 -18.87 23.27
C LEU A 331 -27.97 -18.76 24.52
N TYR A 332 -27.73 -17.54 25.00
CA TYR A 332 -27.02 -17.29 26.24
C TYR A 332 -27.75 -17.87 27.46
N LYS A 333 -29.05 -17.58 27.62
CA LYS A 333 -29.86 -18.11 28.74
C LYS A 333 -29.98 -19.64 28.73
N GLN A 334 -29.93 -20.25 27.55
CA GLN A 334 -29.95 -21.71 27.39
C GLN A 334 -28.57 -22.36 27.60
N GLY A 335 -27.53 -21.59 27.86
CA GLY A 335 -26.17 -22.10 28.10
C GLY A 335 -25.40 -22.52 26.85
N PHE A 336 -25.90 -22.18 25.65
CA PHE A 336 -25.20 -22.45 24.39
C PHE A 336 -24.10 -21.42 24.11
N ILE A 337 -24.21 -20.22 24.66
CA ILE A 337 -23.16 -19.19 24.61
C ILE A 337 -22.57 -19.07 26.00
N ASN A 338 -21.37 -19.62 26.18
CA ASN A 338 -20.65 -19.55 27.45
C ASN A 338 -19.54 -18.48 27.33
N PRO A 339 -19.70 -17.30 27.95
CA PRO A 339 -18.65 -16.30 27.98
C PRO A 339 -17.42 -16.90 28.66
N ILE A 340 -16.26 -16.88 27.98
CA ILE A 340 -14.99 -17.27 28.60
C ILE A 340 -14.73 -16.25 29.72
N PRO A 341 -14.70 -16.66 31.00
CA PRO A 341 -14.52 -15.72 32.08
C PRO A 341 -13.16 -15.04 32.02
N VAL A 342 -13.13 -13.74 32.33
CA VAL A 342 -11.88 -12.94 32.32
C VAL A 342 -10.80 -13.59 33.21
N HIS A 343 -11.20 -14.23 34.31
CA HIS A 343 -10.31 -14.95 35.23
C HIS A 343 -9.79 -16.31 34.72
N PHE A 344 -10.31 -16.83 33.59
CA PHE A 344 -9.89 -18.11 33.02
C PHE A 344 -8.69 -17.99 32.07
N GLN A 345 -8.38 -16.79 31.54
CA GLN A 345 -7.22 -16.58 30.67
C GLN A 345 -5.88 -16.88 31.37
N ASN A 346 -5.79 -16.72 32.70
CA ASN A 346 -4.57 -16.98 33.46
C ASN A 346 -4.38 -18.43 33.91
N LYS A 347 -5.39 -19.32 33.82
CA LYS A 347 -5.25 -20.66 34.43
C LYS A 347 -4.30 -21.58 33.68
N THR A 348 -4.22 -21.47 32.35
CA THR A 348 -3.28 -22.28 31.56
C THR A 348 -1.85 -21.87 31.83
N GLU A 349 -1.59 -20.57 31.94
CA GLU A 349 -0.27 -20.02 32.26
C GLU A 349 0.13 -20.33 33.71
N ILE A 350 -0.76 -20.10 34.68
CA ILE A 350 -0.58 -20.49 36.09
C ILE A 350 -0.32 -22.01 36.22
N PHE A 351 -1.04 -22.84 35.45
CA PHE A 351 -0.82 -24.29 35.43
C PHE A 351 0.58 -24.63 34.90
N TRP A 352 1.00 -24.06 33.77
CA TRP A 352 2.31 -24.34 33.20
C TRP A 352 3.47 -23.76 34.04
N ASP A 353 3.26 -22.64 34.72
CA ASP A 353 4.21 -22.05 35.66
C ASP A 353 4.34 -22.91 36.92
N SER A 354 3.21 -23.33 37.50
CA SER A 354 3.19 -24.26 38.63
C SER A 354 3.80 -25.61 38.26
N PHE A 355 3.59 -26.09 37.03
CA PHE A 355 4.19 -27.31 36.52
C PHE A 355 5.71 -27.16 36.32
N ARG A 356 6.18 -26.04 35.75
CA ARG A 356 7.61 -25.73 35.64
C ARG A 356 8.29 -25.65 37.00
N GLU A 357 7.65 -25.02 37.97
CA GLU A 357 8.13 -24.93 39.35
C GLU A 357 8.23 -26.32 40.00
N ALA A 358 7.20 -27.15 39.88
CA ALA A 358 7.22 -28.53 40.37
C ALA A 358 8.32 -29.39 39.71
N VAL A 359 8.54 -29.23 38.40
CA VAL A 359 9.64 -29.92 37.68
C VAL A 359 11.01 -29.46 38.17
N ASN A 360 11.20 -28.17 38.41
CA ASN A 360 12.48 -27.62 38.91
C ASN A 360 12.77 -28.07 40.34
N ILE A 361 11.76 -28.10 41.21
CA ILE A 361 11.89 -28.65 42.57
C ILE A 361 12.29 -30.13 42.50
N ASN A 362 11.66 -30.92 41.64
CA ASN A 362 12.00 -32.34 41.49
C ASN A 362 13.42 -32.55 40.92
N LYS A 363 13.88 -31.69 40.00
CA LYS A 363 15.27 -31.72 39.51
C LYS A 363 16.29 -31.42 40.61
N MET A 364 16.00 -30.46 41.50
CA MET A 364 16.83 -30.15 42.67
C MET A 364 16.89 -31.33 43.65
N VAL A 365 15.77 -32.04 43.86
CA VAL A 365 15.72 -33.23 44.73
C VAL A 365 16.54 -34.39 44.15
N THR A 366 16.55 -34.59 42.83
CA THR A 366 17.44 -35.58 42.18
C THR A 366 18.92 -35.22 42.29
N HIS A 367 19.28 -33.93 42.25
CA HIS A 367 20.67 -33.48 42.45
C HIS A 367 21.12 -33.61 43.91
N LEU A 368 20.25 -33.30 44.88
CA LEU A 368 20.51 -33.52 46.30
C LEU A 368 20.60 -35.01 46.65
N GLY A 369 19.78 -35.87 46.02
CA GLY A 369 19.87 -37.32 46.17
C GLY A 369 21.21 -37.89 45.66
N GLN A 370 21.75 -37.40 44.55
CA GLN A 370 23.06 -37.82 44.05
C GLN A 370 24.24 -37.31 44.92
N SER A 371 24.08 -36.17 45.59
CA SER A 371 25.06 -35.67 46.58
C SER A 371 25.04 -36.48 47.87
N ILE A 372 23.86 -36.86 48.38
CA ILE A 372 23.74 -37.60 49.65
C ILE A 372 24.15 -39.09 49.49
N PHE A 373 23.95 -39.68 48.31
CA PHE A 373 24.39 -41.06 48.02
C PHE A 373 25.83 -41.16 47.49
N GLY A 374 26.50 -40.03 47.22
CA GLY A 374 27.93 -39.99 46.85
C GLY A 374 28.86 -40.20 48.06
N ASP A 375 28.44 -39.77 49.25
CA ASP A 375 29.26 -39.82 50.47
C ASP A 375 29.19 -41.16 51.24
N TYR A 376 28.37 -42.12 50.80
CA TYR A 376 28.25 -43.45 51.41
C TYR A 376 29.07 -44.54 50.69
N LYS A 377 30.03 -44.16 49.84
CA LYS A 377 30.91 -45.11 49.11
C LYS A 377 32.39 -45.08 49.51
N GLU A 378 32.76 -44.33 50.55
CA GLU A 378 34.14 -44.27 51.09
C GLU A 378 34.26 -44.53 52.61
N MET A 379 33.35 -45.33 53.20
CA MET A 379 33.62 -46.05 54.46
C MET A 379 33.26 -47.52 54.27
#